data_AF-A0A3Q1EPA9-F1
#
_entry.id   AF-A0A3Q1EPA9-F1
#
_cell.length_a   1.000
_cell.length_b   1.000
_cell.length_c   1.000
_cell.angle_alpha   90.00
_cell.angle_beta   90.00
_cell.angle_gamma   90.00
#
_symmetry.space_group_name_H-M   'P 1'
#
loop_
_entity.id
_entity.type
_entity.pdbx_description
1 polymer ?
#
loop_
_entity_poly.entity_id
_entity_poly.type
_entity_poly.pdbx_seq_one_letter_code
_entity_poly.pdbx_strand_id
1 'polypeptide(L)'
;MAQAAIQLDREKVSCSVCLDLLKDPVTIPCGHSYCMSCIQEFWDERLIYSCPQCRESFTTRPVLKKSTMLADLLNIKHGYIRVIYNKKGHYCQSRETEGYKNDGMSVWSHLQSIQ
;
A
#
# COMPACT_ATOMS: atom_id res chain seq x y z
N MET A 1 -3.96 25.69 9.93
CA MET A 1 -4.23 25.20 8.56
C MET A 1 -4.20 23.68 8.62
N ALA A 2 -5.18 23.01 8.00
CA ALA A 2 -5.37 21.56 8.11
C ALA A 2 -4.32 20.79 7.29
N GLN A 3 -3.73 19.78 7.92
CA GLN A 3 -2.77 18.86 7.34
C GLN A 3 -3.57 17.73 6.66
N ALA A 4 -3.54 17.63 5.33
CA ALA A 4 -4.16 16.51 4.62
C ALA A 4 -3.09 15.46 4.32
N ALA A 5 -3.00 14.44 5.18
CA ALA A 5 -2.26 13.23 4.87
C ALA A 5 -3.05 12.42 3.84
N ILE A 6 -2.41 11.97 2.76
CA ILE A 6 -2.99 10.95 1.88
C ILE A 6 -2.90 9.64 2.66
N GLN A 7 -3.95 9.30 3.39
CA GLN A 7 -4.08 8.00 4.04
C GLN A 7 -4.45 6.98 2.96
N LEU A 8 -3.53 6.09 2.63
CA LEU A 8 -3.85 4.92 1.83
C LEU A 8 -4.78 4.04 2.67
N ASP A 9 -6.02 3.91 2.21
CA ASP A 9 -7.01 3.06 2.84
C ASP A 9 -6.54 1.61 2.78
N ARG A 10 -6.23 1.04 3.96
CA ARG A 10 -5.69 -0.33 4.09
C ARG A 10 -6.62 -1.35 3.45
N GLU A 11 -7.92 -1.11 3.44
CA GLU A 11 -8.91 -1.99 2.82
C GLU A 11 -8.80 -2.01 1.29
N LYS A 12 -8.32 -0.92 0.67
CA LYS A 12 -8.16 -0.82 -0.79
C LYS A 12 -6.88 -1.48 -1.29
N VAL A 13 -5.94 -1.75 -0.40
CA VAL A 13 -4.63 -2.34 -0.71
C VAL A 13 -4.41 -3.70 -0.05
N SER A 14 -5.47 -4.29 0.50
CA SER A 14 -5.46 -5.65 1.03
C SER A 14 -5.83 -6.66 -0.06
N CYS A 15 -5.24 -7.85 0.04
CA CYS A 15 -5.58 -8.97 -0.80
C CYS A 15 -6.86 -9.64 -0.27
N SER A 16 -7.87 -9.82 -1.12
CA SER A 16 -9.11 -10.49 -0.67
C SER A 16 -9.00 -12.01 -0.49
N VAL A 17 -7.83 -12.59 -0.76
CA VAL A 17 -7.56 -14.03 -0.59
C VAL A 17 -6.89 -14.29 0.77
N CYS A 18 -5.79 -13.61 1.07
CA CYS A 18 -5.08 -13.77 2.35
C CYS A 18 -5.48 -12.74 3.42
N LEU A 19 -6.30 -11.74 3.08
CA LEU A 19 -6.79 -10.66 3.95
C LEU A 19 -5.68 -9.78 4.56
N ASP A 20 -4.47 -9.84 4.01
CA ASP A 20 -3.30 -9.05 4.41
C ASP A 20 -2.97 -8.02 3.31
N LEU A 21 -2.04 -7.11 3.59
CA LEU A 21 -1.50 -6.16 2.62
C LEU A 21 -0.95 -6.91 1.40
N LEU A 22 -1.20 -6.40 0.19
CA LEU A 22 -0.72 -7.00 -1.04
C LEU A 22 0.82 -7.13 -1.04
N LYS A 23 1.31 -8.35 -1.27
CA LYS A 23 2.73 -8.69 -1.45
C LYS A 23 2.96 -9.04 -2.91
N ASP A 24 3.84 -8.30 -3.57
CA ASP A 24 4.03 -8.38 -5.04
C ASP A 24 2.68 -8.28 -5.78
N PRO A 25 1.96 -7.14 -5.67
CA PRO A 25 0.63 -6.98 -6.21
C PRO A 25 0.60 -7.25 -7.71
N VAL A 26 -0.34 -8.08 -8.14
CA VAL A 26 -0.67 -8.31 -9.55
C VAL A 26 -2.10 -7.91 -9.81
N THR A 27 -2.31 -7.19 -10.91
CA THR A 27 -3.65 -6.78 -11.35
C THR A 27 -4.06 -7.66 -12.52
N ILE A 28 -5.15 -8.40 -12.34
CA ILE A 28 -5.71 -9.27 -13.39
C ILE A 28 -6.60 -8.45 -14.35
N PRO A 29 -6.98 -8.96 -15.54
CA PRO A 29 -7.64 -8.17 -16.58
C PRO A 29 -8.95 -7.49 -16.15
N CYS A 30 -9.67 -8.06 -15.18
CA CYS A 30 -10.89 -7.46 -14.63
C CYS A 30 -10.62 -6.26 -13.68
N GLY A 31 -9.37 -5.89 -13.44
CA GLY A 31 -8.96 -4.76 -12.61
C GLY A 31 -8.77 -5.05 -11.11
N HIS A 32 -9.04 -6.27 -10.64
CA HIS A 32 -8.79 -6.66 -9.26
C HIS A 32 -7.32 -7.00 -9.01
N SER A 33 -6.83 -6.72 -7.80
CA SER A 33 -5.43 -6.95 -7.43
C SER A 33 -5.26 -7.94 -6.29
N TYR A 34 -4.27 -8.82 -6.41
CA TYR A 34 -3.96 -9.88 -5.44
C TYR A 34 -2.46 -9.98 -5.21
N CYS A 35 -2.04 -10.68 -4.15
CA CYS A 35 -0.66 -11.15 -4.07
C CYS A 35 -0.39 -12.12 -5.22
N MET A 36 0.80 -12.05 -5.81
CA MET A 36 1.21 -12.94 -6.90
C MET A 36 0.99 -14.42 -6.54
N SER A 37 1.43 -14.86 -5.35
CA SER A 37 1.27 -16.24 -4.89
C SER A 37 -0.20 -16.62 -4.71
N CYS A 38 -1.00 -15.76 -4.06
CA CYS A 38 -2.39 -16.06 -3.75
C CYS A 38 -3.25 -16.32 -4.99
N ILE A 39 -3.08 -15.54 -6.05
CA ILE A 39 -3.86 -15.76 -7.29
C ILE A 39 -3.33 -16.96 -8.09
N GLN A 40 -2.04 -17.27 -8.01
CA GLN A 40 -1.46 -18.46 -8.62
C GLN A 40 -2.02 -19.73 -7.96
N GLU A 41 -1.93 -19.82 -6.63
CA GLU A 41 -2.47 -20.93 -5.85
C GLU A 41 -3.97 -21.13 -6.11
N PHE A 42 -4.76 -20.05 -6.12
CA PHE A 42 -6.19 -20.12 -6.40
C PHE A 42 -6.52 -20.72 -7.77
N TRP A 43 -5.76 -20.37 -8.81
CA TRP A 43 -5.95 -20.94 -10.15
C TRP A 43 -5.44 -22.37 -10.28
N ASP A 44 -4.36 -22.70 -9.58
CA ASP A 44 -3.76 -24.04 -9.62
C ASP A 44 -4.64 -25.07 -8.89
N GLU A 45 -5.36 -24.68 -7.83
CA GLU A 45 -6.29 -25.57 -7.10
C GLU A 45 -7.61 -25.83 -7.84
N ARG A 46 -8.16 -24.82 -8.51
CA ARG A 46 -9.54 -24.89 -9.04
C ARG A 46 -9.63 -25.31 -10.50
N LEU A 47 -8.51 -25.38 -11.22
CA LEU A 47 -8.44 -25.62 -12.68
C LEU A 47 -9.32 -24.65 -13.51
N ILE A 48 -9.77 -23.55 -12.90
CA ILE A 48 -10.66 -22.55 -13.49
C ILE A 48 -10.01 -21.20 -13.24
N TYR A 49 -9.68 -20.50 -14.34
CA TYR A 49 -9.12 -19.16 -14.28
C TYR A 49 -10.24 -18.14 -14.06
N SER A 50 -10.68 -17.96 -12.81
CA SER A 50 -11.68 -16.94 -12.47
C SER A 50 -11.15 -15.94 -11.44
N CYS A 51 -11.74 -14.76 -11.41
CA CYS A 51 -11.47 -13.74 -10.40
C CYS A 51 -12.15 -14.12 -9.07
N PRO A 52 -11.42 -14.15 -7.93
CA PRO A 52 -12.02 -14.38 -6.61
C PRO A 52 -13.11 -13.38 -6.20
N GLN A 53 -13.06 -12.13 -6.68
CA GLN A 53 -13.97 -11.06 -6.27
C GLN A 53 -15.20 -10.92 -7.18
N CYS A 54 -15.01 -10.72 -8.49
CA CYS A 54 -16.14 -10.52 -9.43
C CYS A 54 -16.56 -11.79 -10.17
N ARG A 55 -15.85 -12.91 -9.99
CA ARG A 55 -16.13 -14.20 -10.64
C ARG A 55 -16.06 -14.18 -12.16
N GLU A 56 -15.48 -13.14 -12.75
CA GLU A 56 -15.18 -13.12 -14.18
C GLU A 56 -14.24 -14.28 -14.53
N SER A 57 -14.61 -15.05 -15.54
CA SER A 57 -13.85 -16.21 -16.02
C SER A 57 -13.00 -15.84 -17.22
N PHE A 58 -11.81 -16.44 -17.29
CA PHE A 58 -10.85 -16.28 -18.37
C PHE A 58 -10.69 -17.63 -19.07
N THR A 59 -10.74 -17.63 -20.41
CA THR A 59 -10.61 -18.85 -21.22
C THR A 59 -9.20 -19.43 -21.19
N THR A 60 -8.20 -18.58 -20.98
CA THR A 60 -6.78 -18.93 -20.90
C THR A 60 -6.18 -18.39 -19.62
N ARG A 61 -5.14 -19.04 -19.08
CA ARG A 61 -4.42 -18.54 -17.90
C ARG A 61 -3.85 -17.15 -18.19
N PRO A 62 -4.29 -16.09 -17.49
CA PRO A 62 -3.74 -14.76 -17.68
C PRO A 62 -2.26 -14.71 -17.30
N VAL A 63 -1.45 -14.02 -18.10
CA VAL A 63 -0.05 -13.77 -17.77
C VAL A 63 0.00 -12.74 -16.65
N LEU A 64 0.48 -13.16 -15.48
CA LEU A 64 0.61 -12.29 -14.32
C LEU A 64 1.86 -11.43 -14.44
N LYS A 65 1.67 -10.11 -14.35
CA LYS A 65 2.75 -9.12 -14.26
C LYS A 65 2.58 -8.32 -12.98
N LYS A 66 3.68 -8.12 -12.26
CA LYS A 66 3.69 -7.25 -11.08
C LYS A 66 3.29 -5.83 -11.46
N SER A 67 2.40 -5.24 -10.68
CA SER A 67 2.09 -3.82 -10.76
C SER A 67 3.18 -3.07 -10.02
N THR A 68 4.14 -2.51 -10.75
CA THR A 68 5.27 -1.76 -10.16
C THR A 68 4.79 -0.57 -9.35
N MET A 69 3.78 0.16 -9.84
CA MET A 69 3.18 1.28 -9.13
C MET A 69 2.60 0.86 -7.77
N LEU A 70 1.81 -0.22 -7.71
CA LEU A 70 1.26 -0.70 -6.44
C LEU A 70 2.36 -1.25 -5.54
N ALA A 71 3.33 -1.99 -6.10
CA ALA A 71 4.45 -2.53 -5.33
C ALA A 71 5.27 -1.41 -4.70
N ASP A 72 5.56 -0.34 -5.44
CA ASP A 72 6.30 0.82 -4.96
C ASP A 72 5.52 1.54 -3.86
N LEU A 73 4.22 1.79 -4.05
CA LEU A 73 3.36 2.43 -3.04
C LEU A 73 3.30 1.63 -1.73
N LEU A 74 3.28 0.30 -1.79
CA LEU A 74 3.20 -0.57 -0.62
C LEU A 74 4.57 -0.84 0.02
N ASN A 75 5.64 -0.81 -0.79
CA ASN A 75 7.02 -0.96 -0.33
C ASN A 75 7.60 0.33 0.26
N ILE A 76 6.89 1.45 0.19
CA ILE A 76 7.14 2.59 1.07
C ILE A 76 6.74 2.13 2.49
N LYS A 77 7.60 1.31 3.09
CA LYS A 77 7.44 0.78 4.45
C LYS A 77 7.21 1.96 5.37
N HIS A 78 5.99 2.12 5.86
CA HIS A 78 5.64 3.09 6.90
C HIS A 78 5.99 4.57 6.59
N GLY A 79 6.14 4.96 5.32
CA GLY A 79 6.45 6.33 4.94
C GLY A 79 5.23 7.03 4.35
N TYR A 80 4.56 7.87 5.13
CA TYR A 80 3.65 8.85 4.54
C TYR A 80 4.49 9.90 3.81
N ILE A 81 4.13 10.24 2.57
CA ILE A 81 4.74 11.38 1.89
C ILE A 81 4.20 12.64 2.56
N ARG A 82 5.01 13.29 3.40
CA ARG A 82 4.70 14.61 3.95
C ARG A 82 4.89 15.66 2.86
N VAL A 83 3.81 15.99 2.15
CA VAL A 83 3.81 17.13 1.22
C VAL A 83 3.70 18.41 2.03
N ILE A 84 4.83 19.10 2.20
CA ILE A 84 4.89 20.44 2.81
C ILE A 84 4.84 21.49 1.70
N TYR A 85 3.72 22.21 1.59
CA TYR A 85 3.60 23.37 0.73
C TYR A 85 4.17 24.59 1.47
N ASN A 86 5.19 25.27 0.90
CA ASN A 86 5.55 26.59 1.40
C ASN A 86 4.62 27.66 0.78
N LYS A 87 4.33 28.73 1.53
CA LYS A 87 3.50 29.87 1.07
C LYS A 87 4.08 30.64 -0.12
N LYS A 88 5.19 30.18 -0.72
CA LYS A 88 5.95 30.90 -1.77
C LYS A 88 6.32 30.05 -2.98
N GLY A 89 5.93 28.77 -3.07
CA GLY A 89 6.10 27.96 -4.29
C GLY A 89 7.54 27.53 -4.63
N HIS A 90 8.47 27.51 -3.66
CA HIS A 90 9.85 27.04 -3.90
C HIS A 90 10.09 25.68 -3.24
N TYR A 91 10.21 24.63 -4.05
CA TYR A 91 10.46 23.25 -3.63
C TYR A 91 11.82 23.11 -2.90
N CYS A 92 11.83 22.52 -1.70
CA CYS A 92 13.06 22.07 -1.04
C CYS A 92 12.85 20.62 -0.58
N GLN A 93 13.69 19.70 -1.05
CA GLN A 93 13.56 18.26 -0.87
C GLN A 93 14.40 17.82 0.34
N SER A 94 13.78 17.34 1.41
CA SER A 94 14.47 16.55 2.44
C SER A 94 13.76 15.22 2.64
N ARG A 95 14.54 14.13 2.53
CA ARG A 95 14.13 12.74 2.74
C ARG A 95 14.38 12.41 4.21
N GLU A 96 13.32 12.16 4.99
CA GLU A 96 13.43 11.61 6.34
C GLU A 96 12.91 10.17 6.31
N THR A 97 13.80 9.20 6.53
CA THR A 97 13.43 7.81 6.80
C THR A 97 13.48 7.61 8.31
N GLU A 98 12.34 7.63 8.98
CA GLU A 98 12.29 7.32 10.41
C GLU A 98 12.10 5.82 10.61
N GLY A 99 13.17 5.19 11.10
CA GLY A 99 13.17 3.79 11.51
C GLY A 99 12.20 3.56 12.68
N TYR A 100 11.53 2.42 12.62
CA TYR A 100 10.76 1.85 13.71
C TYR A 100 11.59 1.79 15.00
N LYS A 101 11.29 2.66 15.97
CA LYS A 101 11.70 2.47 17.38
C LYS A 101 10.45 2.20 18.20
N ASN A 102 10.06 0.93 18.27
CA ASN A 102 9.34 0.45 19.43
C ASN A 102 10.38 0.30 20.54
N ASP A 103 10.40 1.23 21.49
CA ASP A 103 10.90 1.00 22.84
C ASP A 103 10.34 2.10 23.75
N GLY A 104 9.50 1.71 24.71
CA GLY A 104 9.37 2.41 25.98
C GLY A 104 8.59 3.71 26.02
N MET A 105 7.48 3.67 26.76
CA MET A 105 6.78 4.82 27.33
C MET A 105 7.74 5.91 27.86
N SER A 106 7.63 7.16 27.37
CA SER A 106 7.80 8.40 28.16
C SER A 106 7.80 9.65 27.26
N VAL A 107 6.62 10.21 27.00
CA VAL A 107 6.51 11.61 26.53
C VAL A 107 5.48 12.33 27.39
N TRP A 108 5.90 12.71 28.58
CA TRP A 108 5.34 13.86 29.30
C TRP A 108 6.49 14.60 29.95
N SER A 109 7.14 15.50 29.21
CA SER A 109 7.78 16.66 29.83
C SER A 109 8.02 17.77 28.83
N HIS A 110 7.71 18.98 29.31
CA HIS A 110 8.05 20.29 28.77
C HIS A 110 7.28 20.82 27.55
N LEU A 111 6.03 21.17 27.81
CA LEU A 111 5.54 22.50 27.41
C LEU A 111 6.46 23.55 28.05
N GLN A 112 7.28 24.22 27.24
CA GLN A 112 8.05 25.40 27.67
C GLN A 112 7.81 26.53 26.68
N SER A 113 7.16 27.58 27.18
CA SER A 113 7.23 29.00 26.78
C SER A 113 6.23 29.70 27.71
N ILE A 114 6.60 30.53 28.70
CA ILE A 114 7.36 31.78 28.59
C ILE A 114 7.15 32.44 27.24
N GLN A 115 6.04 33.16 27.12
CA GLN A 115 6.05 34.62 27.15
C GLN A 115 4.77 35.14 27.82
#